data_AF-F1YQC3-F1
#
_entry.id   AF-F1YQC3-F1
#
_cell.length_a   1.000
_cell.length_b   1.000
_cell.length_c   1.000
_cell.angle_alpha   90.00
_cell.angle_beta   90.00
_cell.angle_gamma   90.00
#
_symmetry.space_group_name_H-M   'P 1'
#
loop_
_entity.id
_entity.type
_entity.pdbx_description
1 polymer ?
#
loop_
_entity_poly.entity_id
_entity_poly.type
_entity_poly.pdbx_seq_one_letter_code
_entity_poly.pdbx_strand_id
1 'polypeptide(L)'
;MQETPRTLLYSYVIANGMARGRIMTEDLPPAQVFNIITTDRNALLAILAFRDKPTRRRLRKAGQKVEDFIGAVEQPTQPLSPALSGAILLPPPPTSGFMR
;
A
#
# COMPACT_ATOMS: atom_id res chain seq x y z
N MET A 1 -4.25 22.16 -0.16
CA MET A 1 -5.65 22.19 0.29
C MET A 1 -5.69 22.80 1.68
N GLN A 2 -6.72 23.58 2.05
CA GLN A 2 -6.82 24.10 3.42
C GLN A 2 -7.26 22.97 4.36
N GLU A 3 -6.37 22.50 5.23
CA GLU A 3 -6.69 21.45 6.19
C GLU A 3 -7.74 21.93 7.18
N THR A 4 -8.91 21.31 7.15
CA THR A 4 -9.94 21.48 8.19
C THR A 4 -10.13 20.16 8.94
N PRO A 5 -10.58 20.19 10.20
CA PRO A 5 -10.86 18.98 10.97
C PRO A 5 -11.80 17.99 10.25
N ARG A 6 -12.80 18.51 9.51
CA ARG A 6 -13.72 17.67 8.73
C ARG A 6 -13.00 17.05 7.54
N THR A 7 -12.32 17.87 6.74
CA THR A 7 -11.57 17.38 5.56
C THR A 7 -10.55 16.31 5.95
N LEU A 8 -9.86 16.47 7.08
CA LEU A 8 -8.93 15.49 7.63
C LEU A 8 -9.55 14.10 7.82
N LEU A 9 -10.68 14.04 8.53
CA LEU A 9 -11.40 12.79 8.81
C LEU A 9 -11.97 12.16 7.54
N TYR A 10 -12.55 12.97 6.65
CA TYR A 10 -13.07 12.49 5.38
C TYR A 10 -11.97 11.87 4.51
N SER A 11 -10.83 12.56 4.35
CA SER A 11 -9.69 12.03 3.59
C SER A 11 -9.15 10.74 4.17
N TYR A 12 -9.05 10.65 5.51
CA TYR A 12 -8.62 9.43 6.18
C TYR A 12 -9.55 8.24 5.91
N VAL A 13 -10.87 8.43 5.98
CA VAL A 13 -11.85 7.35 5.74
C VAL A 13 -11.80 6.86 4.29
N ILE A 14 -11.66 7.77 3.33
CA ILE A 14 -11.53 7.41 1.90
C ILE A 14 -10.24 6.59 1.69
N ALA A 15 -9.11 7.07 2.22
CA ALA A 15 -7.83 6.37 2.13
C ALA A 15 -7.90 4.96 2.75
N ASN A 16 -8.60 4.80 3.88
CA ASN A 16 -8.76 3.50 4.51
C ASN A 16 -9.60 2.53 3.65
N GLY A 17 -10.67 3.02 3.01
CA GLY A 17 -11.44 2.25 2.04
C GLY A 17 -10.61 1.79 0.84
N MET A 18 -9.79 2.69 0.27
CA MET A 18 -8.87 2.38 -0.81
C MET A 18 -7.82 1.34 -0.39
N ALA A 19 -7.18 1.53 0.77
CA ALA A 19 -6.18 0.62 1.33
C ALA A 19 -6.71 -0.81 1.45
N ARG A 20 -7.92 -0.97 2.01
CA ARG A 20 -8.60 -2.27 2.10
C ARG A 20 -8.82 -2.89 0.74
N GLY A 21 -9.33 -2.11 -0.22
CA GLY A 21 -9.54 -2.57 -1.60
C GLY A 21 -8.26 -3.13 -2.19
N ARG A 22 -7.16 -2.37 -2.15
CA ARG A 22 -5.86 -2.80 -2.68
C ARG A 22 -5.34 -4.07 -2.03
N ILE A 23 -5.37 -4.14 -0.69
CA ILE A 23 -4.93 -5.33 0.05
C ILE A 23 -5.74 -6.59 -0.33
N MET A 24 -7.02 -6.43 -0.68
CA MET A 24 -7.88 -7.54 -1.06
C MET A 24 -7.77 -7.93 -2.54
N THR A 25 -7.45 -7.00 -3.44
CA THR A 25 -7.54 -7.23 -4.89
C THR A 25 -6.20 -7.32 -5.60
N GLU A 26 -5.13 -6.80 -5.01
CA GLU A 26 -3.81 -6.74 -5.63
C GLU A 26 -2.82 -7.69 -4.94
N ASP A 27 -1.90 -8.26 -5.71
CA ASP A 27 -0.79 -9.06 -5.17
C ASP A 27 0.34 -8.14 -4.66
N LEU A 28 0.06 -7.48 -3.54
CA LEU A 28 0.98 -6.52 -2.93
C LEU A 28 2.16 -7.25 -2.26
N PRO A 29 3.41 -6.86 -2.56
CA PRO A 29 4.56 -7.35 -1.81
C PRO A 29 4.41 -7.07 -0.30
N PRO A 30 4.90 -7.95 0.59
CA PRO A 30 4.75 -7.77 2.04
C PRO A 30 5.22 -6.40 2.54
N ALA A 31 6.31 -5.85 1.97
CA ALA A 31 6.82 -4.53 2.32
C ALA A 31 5.81 -3.39 2.06
N GLN A 32 5.04 -3.47 0.96
CA GLN A 32 4.00 -2.48 0.65
C GLN A 32 2.82 -2.61 1.62
N VAL A 33 2.40 -3.83 1.95
CA VAL A 33 1.36 -4.08 2.95
C VAL A 33 1.76 -3.50 4.32
N PHE A 34 3.01 -3.74 4.75
CA PHE A 34 3.52 -3.17 6.00
C PHE A 34 3.61 -1.65 5.96
N ASN A 35 3.98 -1.05 4.82
CA ASN A 35 4.01 0.39 4.66
C ASN A 35 2.60 1.00 4.81
N ILE A 36 1.59 0.40 4.17
CA ILE A 36 0.19 0.82 4.28
C ILE A 36 -0.30 0.74 5.74
N ILE A 37 -0.07 -0.39 6.43
CA ILE A 37 -0.51 -0.56 7.83
C ILE A 37 0.20 0.42 8.77
N THR A 38 1.50 0.65 8.55
CA THR A 38 2.29 1.55 9.40
C THR A 38 1.84 3.00 9.26
N THR A 39 1.59 3.44 8.03
CA THR A 39 1.12 4.80 7.74
C THR A 39 -0.32 5.02 8.18
N ASP A 40 -1.22 4.04 8.02
CA ASP A 40 -2.59 4.06 8.58
C ASP A 40 -2.57 4.29 10.10
N ARG A 41 -1.81 3.47 10.82
CA ARG A 41 -1.66 3.59 12.28
C ARG A 41 -1.16 4.98 12.68
N ASN A 42 -0.15 5.48 11.98
CA ASN A 42 0.43 6.79 12.27
C ASN A 42 -0.57 7.93 12.02
N ALA A 43 -1.36 7.85 10.94
CA ALA A 43 -2.43 8.79 10.64
C ALA A 43 -3.49 8.79 11.74
N LEU A 44 -4.00 7.60 12.12
CA LEU A 44 -5.01 7.45 13.15
C LEU A 44 -4.54 8.02 14.51
N LEU A 45 -3.32 7.69 14.94
CA LEU A 45 -2.76 8.23 16.18
C LEU A 45 -2.65 9.77 16.16
N ALA A 46 -2.28 10.35 15.02
CA ALA A 46 -2.19 11.80 14.89
C ALA A 46 -3.57 12.47 14.92
N ILE A 47 -4.58 11.87 14.28
CA ILE A 47 -5.98 12.32 14.33
C ILE A 47 -6.51 12.27 15.77
N LEU A 48 -6.29 11.16 16.49
CA LEU A 48 -6.70 11.01 17.88
C LEU A 48 -6.00 12.02 18.79
N ALA A 49 -4.71 12.27 18.60
CA ALA A 49 -3.98 13.30 19.34
C ALA A 49 -4.50 14.71 19.04
N PHE A 50 -4.89 15.00 17.80
CA PHE A 50 -5.54 16.27 17.47
C PHE A 50 -6.91 16.40 18.14
N ARG A 51 -7.73 15.34 18.12
CA ARG A 51 -9.03 15.30 18.79
C ARG A 51 -8.91 15.54 20.30
N ASP A 52 -7.91 14.95 20.94
CA ASP A 52 -7.62 15.11 22.38
C ASP A 52 -7.28 16.57 22.74
N LYS A 53 -6.42 17.24 21.96
CA LYS A 53 -6.14 18.69 22.14
C LYS A 53 -6.10 19.41 20.79
N PRO A 54 -7.19 20.07 20.39
CA PRO A 54 -7.30 20.66 19.06
C PRO A 54 -6.47 21.95 18.96
N THR A 55 -5.23 21.81 18.48
CA THR A 55 -4.31 22.94 18.22
C THR A 55 -3.93 22.97 16.75
N ARG A 56 -3.62 24.16 16.20
CA ARG A 56 -3.15 24.29 14.80
C ARG A 56 -1.95 23.40 14.49
N ARG A 57 -1.02 23.25 15.45
CA ARG A 57 0.16 22.38 15.32
C ARG A 57 -0.24 20.91 15.17
N ARG A 58 -1.21 20.44 15.96
CA ARG A 58 -1.69 19.05 15.91
C ARG A 58 -2.54 18.80 14.67
N LEU A 59 -3.33 19.79 14.21
CA LEU A 59 -4.05 19.71 12.94
C LEU A 59 -3.08 19.47 11.78
N ARG A 60 -2.06 20.34 11.64
CA ARG A 60 -1.03 20.19 10.61
C ARG A 60 -0.29 18.85 10.67
N LYS A 61 0.04 18.40 11.89
CA LYS A 61 0.69 17.10 12.08
C LYS A 61 -0.23 15.94 11.64
N ALA A 62 -1.51 16.01 11.96
CA ALA A 62 -2.47 15.01 11.53
C ALA A 62 -2.66 15.01 10.02
N GLY A 63 -2.76 16.18 9.40
CA GLY A 63 -2.86 16.32 7.94
C GLY A 63 -1.67 15.70 7.22
N GLN A 64 -0.45 16.05 7.64
CA GLN A 64 0.79 15.44 7.13
C GLN A 64 0.76 13.90 7.23
N LYS A 65 0.27 13.33 8.34
CA LYS A 65 0.20 11.87 8.50
C LYS A 65 -0.88 11.22 7.64
N VAL A 66 -1.98 11.92 7.39
CA VAL A 66 -2.99 11.46 6.42
C VAL A 66 -2.43 11.51 5.00
N GLU A 67 -1.65 12.53 4.63
CA GLU A 67 -0.97 12.60 3.34
C GLU A 67 0.06 11.47 3.17
N ASP A 68 0.87 11.18 4.20
CA ASP A 68 1.80 10.03 4.20
C ASP A 68 1.05 8.71 3.94
N PHE A 69 -0.13 8.54 4.56
CA PHE A 69 -0.98 7.37 4.37
C PHE A 69 -1.57 7.28 2.97
N ILE A 70 -2.12 8.38 2.44
CA ILE A 70 -2.60 8.45 1.06
C ILE A 70 -1.47 8.08 0.09
N GLY A 71 -0.28 8.63 0.29
CA GLY A 71 0.89 8.32 -0.54
C GLY A 71 1.27 6.84 -0.49
N ALA A 72 1.19 6.18 0.67
CA ALA A 72 1.40 4.73 0.77
C ALA A 72 0.31 3.92 0.05
N VAL A 73 -0.93 4.38 0.08
CA VAL A 73 -2.07 3.73 -0.58
C VAL A 73 -2.08 3.97 -2.09
N GLU A 74 -1.50 5.06 -2.59
CA GLU A 74 -1.41 5.36 -4.02
C GLU A 74 -0.12 4.88 -4.67
N GLN A 75 0.84 4.37 -3.88
CA GLN A 75 2.10 3.82 -4.41
C GLN A 75 1.82 2.69 -5.42
N PRO A 76 2.35 2.76 -6.65
CA PRO A 76 2.16 1.71 -7.65
C PRO A 76 2.65 0.36 -7.12
N THR A 77 1.91 -0.70 -7.42
CA THR A 77 2.35 -2.06 -7.12
C THR A 77 3.61 -2.36 -7.92
N GLN A 78 4.76 -2.33 -7.25
CA GLN A 78 5.97 -2.89 -7.84
C GLN A 78 5.74 -4.39 -8.04
N PRO A 79 5.90 -4.90 -9.28
CA PRO A 79 5.78 -6.32 -9.53
C PRO A 79 6.79 -7.07 -8.67
N LEU A 80 6.37 -8.18 -8.06
CA LEU A 80 7.29 -9.18 -7.54
C LEU A 80 8.22 -9.55 -8.70
N SER A 81 9.53 -9.36 -8.53
CA SER A 81 10.53 -9.61 -9.59
C SER A 81 10.20 -10.90 -10.36
N PRO A 82 10.27 -10.92 -11.70
CA PRO A 82 9.90 -12.08 -12.52
C PRO A 82 10.88 -13.26 -12.42
N ALA A 83 11.68 -13.36 -11.35
CA ALA A 83 12.80 -14.30 -11.24
C ALA A 83 12.41 -15.78 -11.14
N LEU A 84 11.12 -16.15 -11.30
CA LEU A 84 10.68 -17.55 -11.30
C LEU A 84 9.67 -17.91 -12.39
N SER A 85 9.41 -17.03 -13.36
CA SER A 85 8.56 -17.38 -14.52
C SER A 85 9.42 -17.63 -15.76
N GLY A 86 9.85 -18.89 -15.93
CA GLY A 86 10.09 -19.43 -17.27
C GLY A 86 11.53 -19.55 -17.77
N ALA A 87 12.33 -20.41 -17.14
CA ALA A 87 13.40 -21.14 -17.84
C ALA A 87 13.72 -22.47 -17.15
N ILE A 88 12.70 -23.28 -16.79
CA ILE A 88 12.92 -24.73 -16.71
C ILE A 88 12.88 -25.22 -18.15
N LEU A 89 14.04 -25.12 -18.82
CA LEU A 89 14.28 -25.74 -20.11
C LEU A 89 14.18 -27.26 -19.88
N LEU A 90 12.99 -27.82 -20.05
CA LEU A 90 12.83 -29.27 -20.17
C LEU A 90 13.69 -29.70 -21.36
N PRO A 91 14.67 -30.61 -21.18
CA PRO A 91 15.45 -31.10 -22.30
C PRO A 91 14.50 -31.80 -23.29
N PRO A 92 14.73 -31.66 -24.61
CA PRO A 92 13.90 -32.33 -25.60
C PRO A 92 13.93 -33.85 -25.37
N PRO A 93 12.82 -34.57 -25.62
CA PRO A 93 12.80 -36.01 -25.48
C PRO A 93 13.83 -36.65 -26.43
N PRO A 94 14.52 -37.73 -26.03
CA PRO A 94 15.45 -38.41 -26.91
C PRO A 94 14.68 -38.95 -28.11
N THR A 95 15.05 -38.50 -29.31
CA THR A 95 14.60 -39.10 -30.56
C THR A 95 15.14 -40.53 -30.61
N SER A 96 14.29 -41.52 -30.34
CA SER A 96 14.60 -42.91 -30.62
C SER A 96 14.84 -43.06 -32.12
N GLY A 97 16.10 -43.29 -32.48
CA GLY A 97 16.49 -43.61 -33.85
C GLY A 97 15.72 -44.83 -34.35
N PHE A 98 14.92 -44.63 -35.39
CA PHE A 98 14.52 -45.73 -36.26
C PHE A 98 15.69 -46.03 -37.20
N MET A 99 16.53 -46.97 -36.79
CA MET A 99 17.24 -47.79 -37.77
C MET A 99 16.22 -48.68 -38.47
N ARG A 100 16.01 -48.47 -39.77
CA ARG A 100 15.78 -49.52 -40.76
C ARG A 100 16.31 -49.06 -42.11
#